data_AF-W8FSN6-F1
#
_entry.id   AF-W8FSN6-F1
#
_cell.length_a   1.000
_cell.length_b   1.000
_cell.length_c   1.000
_cell.angle_alpha   90.00
_cell.angle_beta   90.00
_cell.angle_gamma   90.00
#
_symmetry.space_group_name_H-M   'P 1'
#
loop_
_entity.id
_entity.type
_entity.pdbx_description
1 polymer ?
#
loop_
_entity_poly.entity_id
_entity_poly.type
_entity_poly.pdbx_seq_one_letter_code
_entity_poly.pdbx_strand_id
1 'polypeptide(L)'
;MLRAYKQLPRSWQCRLSSSSSATPPSTSGVSYTKLSIGVPKEIWQDERRVAVVPAVVSKLVKKGFNVNIEEDAGALANFPNKTYEEAGAKITNLKTTFQSDIVLKVRPLLDNEIQNVRNEGTLISFLYPAQNQDLIKKLSERKMNAFAMDCIPRISRAQAFDALSSMANVAGYRAVIEAAAHFPRFFSGADMPVVITVLNSYSGWALCAEGFMLNNSLMTIVGALIGSSGAILSYIMCKAMNRSLPNVILGGYGVTTGGSARPTDATHTELNVDSVAELIHRASNIIITPGYGLCVAKAQYPIAELVDLLKESGKKVRFAIHPVAGRMPGQLNVLLAEAGVPYDDVFEMDEINDEFPETDLVLVIGANDTVNSAAEDDPNSPIAGMPVLKVWKANQVVVMKRSMGVGYAAVDNPIFYNPNTAMLLGDAKKTCDSLLERVKHLAA
;
A
#
# COMPACT_ATOMS: atom_id res chain seq x y z
N MET A 1 0.12 -12.37 -16.93
CA MET A 1 -0.51 -13.05 -18.09
C MET A 1 -0.50 -12.11 -19.29
N LEU A 2 0.34 -12.43 -20.28
CA LEU A 2 0.42 -11.73 -21.56
C LEU A 2 -0.86 -11.99 -22.39
N ARG A 3 -1.52 -10.90 -22.78
CA ARG A 3 -2.40 -10.72 -23.95
C ARG A 3 -3.50 -11.76 -24.23
N ALA A 4 -4.74 -11.30 -24.09
CA ALA A 4 -5.81 -11.64 -25.03
C ALA A 4 -6.69 -10.40 -25.27
N TYR A 5 -6.13 -9.35 -25.87
CA TYR A 5 -6.95 -8.36 -26.54
C TYR A 5 -7.65 -9.09 -27.69
N LYS A 6 -8.96 -9.33 -27.59
CA LYS A 6 -9.78 -9.68 -28.76
C LYS A 6 -9.50 -8.62 -29.82
N GLN A 7 -8.82 -9.04 -30.89
CA GLN A 7 -8.56 -8.17 -32.03
C GLN A 7 -9.90 -7.60 -32.48
N LEU A 8 -9.98 -6.26 -32.58
CA LEU A 8 -11.10 -5.58 -33.22
C LEU A 8 -11.37 -6.23 -34.59
N PRO A 9 -12.64 -6.30 -35.05
CA PRO A 9 -12.99 -6.89 -36.33
C PRO A 9 -12.09 -6.33 -37.43
N ARG A 10 -11.64 -7.16 -38.39
CA ARG A 10 -10.72 -6.76 -39.47
C ARG A 10 -11.19 -5.52 -40.25
N SER A 11 -12.48 -5.19 -40.24
CA SER A 11 -13.04 -3.97 -40.82
C SER A 11 -12.70 -2.68 -40.05
N TRP A 12 -12.33 -2.78 -38.77
CA TRP A 12 -11.96 -1.67 -37.88
C TRP A 12 -10.43 -1.57 -37.68
N GLN A 13 -9.68 -2.54 -38.17
CA GLN A 13 -8.22 -2.42 -38.23
C GLN A 13 -7.89 -1.46 -39.36
N CYS A 14 -7.34 -0.30 -39.00
CA CYS A 14 -6.87 0.70 -39.95
C CYS A 14 -5.97 -0.01 -40.97
N ARG A 15 -6.42 -0.04 -42.22
CA ARG A 15 -5.75 -0.74 -43.31
C ARG A 15 -4.48 0.06 -43.60
N LEU A 16 -3.35 -0.30 -42.97
CA LEU A 16 -2.02 0.13 -43.40
C LEU A 16 -1.72 -0.59 -44.71
N SER A 17 -2.40 -0.17 -45.78
CA SER A 17 -2.04 -0.55 -47.14
C SER A 17 -0.71 0.10 -47.45
N SER A 18 0.34 -0.70 -47.47
CA SER A 18 1.63 -0.32 -48.06
C SER A 18 1.44 -0.17 -49.58
N SER A 19 0.98 1.00 -50.01
CA SER A 19 0.89 1.35 -51.43
C SER A 19 1.63 2.67 -51.69
N SER A 20 2.78 2.51 -52.36
CA SER A 20 3.60 3.53 -53.04
C SER A 20 4.30 4.59 -52.16
N SER A 21 5.59 4.75 -52.43
CA SER A 21 6.51 5.77 -51.94
C SER A 21 6.16 7.17 -52.48
N ALA A 22 4.98 7.68 -52.13
CA ALA A 22 4.69 9.11 -52.24
C ALA A 22 5.13 9.76 -50.93
N THR A 23 6.04 10.73 -50.98
CA THR A 23 6.33 11.62 -49.87
C THR A 23 4.99 12.16 -49.36
N PRO A 24 4.63 11.95 -48.07
CA PRO A 24 3.35 12.45 -47.58
C PRO A 24 3.32 13.97 -47.84
N PRO A 25 2.22 14.51 -48.39
CA PRO A 25 2.12 15.94 -48.62
C PRO A 25 2.46 16.63 -47.30
N SER A 26 3.40 17.59 -47.33
CA SER A 26 3.80 18.33 -46.15
C SER A 26 2.57 19.05 -45.62
N THR A 27 1.88 18.45 -44.66
CA THR A 27 0.73 19.06 -44.01
C THR A 27 1.24 20.27 -43.27
N SER A 28 0.91 21.45 -43.76
CA SER A 28 1.23 22.70 -43.07
C SER A 28 0.55 22.67 -41.70
N GLY A 29 1.33 22.63 -40.63
CA GLY A 29 0.80 22.66 -39.26
C GLY A 29 -0.04 23.92 -39.06
N VAL A 30 -1.20 23.78 -38.42
CA VAL A 30 -2.04 24.91 -38.06
C VAL A 30 -1.43 25.59 -36.83
N SER A 31 -1.18 26.90 -36.90
CA SER A 31 -0.71 27.68 -35.75
C SER A 31 -1.71 27.61 -34.60
N TYR A 32 -1.23 27.46 -33.36
CA TYR A 32 -2.08 27.40 -32.16
C TYR A 32 -2.97 28.65 -31.98
N THR A 33 -2.50 29.81 -32.45
CA THR A 33 -3.27 31.07 -32.46
C THR A 33 -4.54 31.04 -33.30
N LYS A 34 -4.62 30.11 -34.26
CA LYS A 34 -5.80 29.91 -35.11
C LYS A 34 -6.73 28.82 -34.57
N LEU A 35 -6.35 28.13 -33.50
CA LEU A 35 -7.14 27.07 -32.90
C LEU A 35 -7.88 27.57 -31.66
N SER A 36 -9.12 27.11 -31.54
CA SER A 36 -9.98 27.34 -30.39
C SER A 36 -10.22 26.05 -29.61
N ILE A 37 -10.18 26.15 -28.28
CA ILE A 37 -10.46 25.06 -27.35
C ILE A 37 -11.74 25.40 -26.59
N GLY A 38 -12.78 24.58 -26.74
CA GLY A 38 -14.05 24.70 -26.04
C GLY A 38 -14.12 23.73 -24.86
N VAL A 39 -14.53 24.22 -23.69
CA VAL A 39 -14.81 23.40 -22.50
C VAL A 39 -16.28 23.60 -22.11
N PRO A 40 -17.19 22.77 -22.62
CA PRO A 40 -18.61 22.83 -22.28
C PRO A 40 -18.85 22.36 -20.85
N LYS A 41 -20.00 22.75 -20.30
CA LYS A 41 -20.45 22.32 -18.98
C LYS A 41 -20.78 20.84 -18.99
N GLU A 42 -20.45 20.14 -17.90
CA GLU A 42 -20.86 18.75 -17.74
C GLU A 42 -22.33 18.68 -17.31
N ILE A 43 -23.10 17.85 -18.02
CA ILE A 43 -24.54 17.65 -17.81
C ILE A 43 -24.90 16.25 -17.33
N TRP A 44 -23.91 15.36 -17.21
CA TRP A 44 -24.09 14.05 -16.62
C TRP A 44 -24.48 14.17 -15.14
N GLN A 45 -25.42 13.31 -14.72
CA GLN A 45 -25.85 13.28 -13.32
C GLN A 45 -24.65 13.05 -12.39
N ASP A 46 -24.55 13.90 -11.35
CA ASP A 46 -23.48 13.88 -10.35
C ASP A 46 -22.04 14.08 -10.88
N GLU A 47 -21.88 14.46 -12.15
CA GLU A 47 -20.57 14.86 -12.67
C GLU A 47 -20.24 16.29 -12.23
N ARG A 48 -19.36 16.41 -11.25
CA ARG A 48 -18.91 17.71 -10.70
C ARG A 48 -17.56 18.17 -11.23
N ARG A 49 -16.87 17.33 -12.01
CA ARG A 49 -15.54 17.66 -12.54
C ARG A 49 -15.66 18.52 -13.79
N VAL A 50 -14.59 19.23 -14.10
CA VAL A 50 -14.43 20.03 -15.33
C VAL A 50 -13.21 19.54 -16.09
N ALA A 51 -13.25 19.56 -17.43
CA ALA A 51 -12.17 19.03 -18.26
C ALA A 51 -10.86 19.83 -18.15
N VAL A 52 -10.96 21.14 -17.85
CA VAL A 52 -9.81 22.04 -17.73
C VAL A 52 -10.01 22.98 -16.55
N VAL A 53 -9.00 23.09 -15.68
CA VAL A 53 -8.98 24.03 -14.55
C VAL A 53 -8.30 25.35 -14.93
N PRO A 54 -8.57 26.48 -14.24
CA PRO A 54 -8.02 27.80 -14.57
C PRO A 54 -6.48 27.82 -14.71
N ALA A 55 -5.77 27.10 -13.84
CA ALA A 55 -4.30 27.00 -13.91
C ALA A 55 -3.78 26.38 -15.23
N VAL A 56 -4.57 25.50 -15.86
CA VAL A 56 -4.25 24.91 -17.16
C VAL A 56 -4.65 25.85 -18.29
N VAL A 57 -5.78 26.57 -18.15
CA VAL A 57 -6.20 27.62 -19.09
C VAL A 57 -5.08 28.64 -19.30
N SER A 58 -4.48 29.17 -18.23
CA SER A 58 -3.38 30.13 -18.37
C SER A 58 -2.18 29.59 -19.14
N LYS A 59 -1.92 28.27 -19.06
CA LYS A 59 -0.85 27.62 -19.83
C LYS A 59 -1.21 27.47 -21.31
N LEU A 60 -2.47 27.15 -21.61
CA LEU A 60 -2.98 27.03 -22.98
C LEU A 60 -2.98 28.38 -23.70
N VAL A 61 -3.46 29.44 -23.02
CA VAL A 61 -3.45 30.81 -23.54
C VAL A 61 -2.03 31.29 -23.79
N LYS A 62 -1.08 31.03 -22.87
CA LYS A 62 0.35 31.35 -23.07
C LYS A 62 0.97 30.64 -24.27
N LYS A 63 0.49 29.45 -24.63
CA LYS A 63 0.90 28.74 -25.86
C LYS A 63 0.23 29.26 -27.12
N GLY A 64 -0.72 30.20 -26.98
CA GLY A 64 -1.40 30.88 -28.08
C GLY A 64 -2.81 30.38 -28.37
N PHE A 65 -3.37 29.41 -27.63
CA PHE A 65 -4.74 28.92 -27.90
C PHE A 65 -5.81 29.92 -27.47
N ASN A 66 -6.90 29.99 -28.23
CA ASN A 66 -8.12 30.68 -27.80
C ASN A 66 -8.97 29.71 -26.95
N VAL A 67 -9.10 29.96 -25.65
CA VAL A 67 -9.86 29.07 -24.75
C VAL A 67 -11.23 29.66 -24.48
N ASN A 68 -12.27 28.92 -24.86
CA ASN A 68 -13.68 29.23 -24.65
C ASN A 68 -14.24 28.29 -23.58
N ILE A 69 -14.79 28.84 -22.50
CA ILE A 69 -15.39 28.07 -21.40
C ILE A 69 -16.89 28.36 -21.40
N GLU A 70 -17.73 27.33 -21.29
CA GLU A 70 -19.16 27.53 -21.12
C GLU A 70 -19.47 28.16 -19.75
N GLU A 71 -20.46 29.04 -19.69
CA GLU A 71 -20.94 29.61 -18.44
C GLU A 71 -21.22 28.53 -17.38
N ASP A 72 -20.64 28.70 -16.19
CA ASP A 72 -20.74 27.80 -15.05
C ASP A 72 -20.20 26.38 -15.28
N ALA A 73 -19.35 26.15 -16.30
CA ALA A 73 -18.73 24.85 -16.53
C ALA A 73 -17.89 24.36 -15.35
N GLY A 74 -17.22 25.28 -14.64
CA GLY A 74 -16.39 24.96 -13.47
C GLY A 74 -17.07 25.13 -12.11
N ALA A 75 -18.32 25.58 -12.05
CA ALA A 75 -18.97 25.97 -10.79
C ALA A 75 -19.04 24.82 -9.77
N LEU A 76 -19.42 23.62 -10.23
CA LEU A 76 -19.48 22.41 -9.39
C LEU A 76 -18.10 21.88 -8.96
N ALA A 77 -17.04 22.30 -9.67
CA ALA A 77 -15.65 22.02 -9.33
C ALA A 77 -15.02 23.12 -8.46
N ASN A 78 -15.82 24.05 -7.92
CA ASN A 78 -15.38 25.24 -7.16
C ASN A 78 -14.49 26.21 -7.96
N PHE A 79 -14.67 26.29 -9.28
CA PHE A 79 -14.03 27.29 -10.14
C PHE A 79 -15.08 28.25 -10.71
N PRO A 80 -15.29 29.43 -10.11
CA PRO A 80 -16.25 30.41 -10.62
C PRO A 80 -15.76 31.04 -11.93
N ASN A 81 -16.69 31.50 -12.78
CA ASN A 81 -16.39 32.05 -14.11
C ASN A 81 -15.30 33.13 -14.09
N LYS A 82 -15.31 34.00 -13.08
CA LYS A 82 -14.29 35.03 -12.86
C LYS A 82 -12.85 34.49 -12.86
N THR A 83 -12.62 33.32 -12.27
CA THR A 83 -11.27 32.71 -12.24
C THR A 83 -10.78 32.25 -13.61
N TYR A 84 -11.71 31.88 -14.51
CA TYR A 84 -11.37 31.55 -15.90
C TYR A 84 -11.06 32.80 -16.72
N GLU A 85 -11.80 33.88 -16.51
CA GLU A 85 -11.53 35.18 -17.14
C GLU A 85 -10.17 35.73 -16.73
N GLU A 86 -9.85 35.70 -15.42
CA GLU A 86 -8.53 36.06 -14.90
C GLU A 86 -7.41 35.17 -15.47
N ALA A 87 -7.71 33.90 -15.77
CA ALA A 87 -6.79 32.99 -16.42
C ALA A 87 -6.61 33.24 -17.94
N GLY A 88 -7.42 34.12 -18.53
CA GLY A 88 -7.37 34.52 -19.94
C GLY A 88 -8.32 33.77 -20.87
N ALA A 89 -9.29 33.01 -20.34
CA ALA A 89 -10.34 32.40 -21.15
C ALA A 89 -11.50 33.37 -21.44
N LYS A 90 -12.28 33.05 -22.47
CA LYS A 90 -13.55 33.72 -22.80
C LYS A 90 -14.71 32.88 -22.30
N ILE A 91 -15.60 33.48 -21.51
CA ILE A 91 -16.86 32.84 -21.13
C ILE A 91 -17.84 32.96 -22.31
N THR A 92 -18.40 31.83 -22.73
CA THR A 92 -19.26 31.75 -23.91
C THR A 92 -20.50 30.89 -23.65
N ASN A 93 -21.50 30.96 -24.54
CA ASN A 93 -22.68 30.11 -24.44
C ASN A 93 -22.40 28.68 -24.96
N LEU A 94 -23.30 27.75 -24.67
CA LEU A 94 -23.21 26.33 -25.07
C LEU A 94 -22.89 26.17 -26.56
N LYS A 95 -23.66 26.80 -27.45
CA LYS A 95 -23.48 26.66 -28.91
C LYS A 95 -22.10 27.14 -29.36
N THR A 96 -21.65 28.30 -28.90
CA THR A 96 -20.34 28.86 -29.27
C THR A 96 -19.21 27.98 -28.76
N THR A 97 -19.34 27.44 -27.54
CA THR A 97 -18.35 26.55 -26.94
C THR A 97 -18.16 25.28 -27.78
N PHE A 98 -19.26 24.63 -28.18
CA PHE A 98 -19.24 23.43 -29.02
C PHE A 98 -18.80 23.66 -30.48
N GLN A 99 -18.78 24.92 -30.94
CA GLN A 99 -18.27 25.28 -32.27
C GLN A 99 -16.74 25.47 -32.32
N SER A 100 -16.06 25.32 -31.18
CA SER A 100 -14.59 25.38 -31.11
C SER A 100 -13.93 24.23 -31.89
N ASP A 101 -12.70 24.44 -32.36
CA ASP A 101 -11.96 23.45 -33.17
C ASP A 101 -11.63 22.18 -32.37
N ILE A 102 -11.38 22.34 -31.07
CA ILE A 102 -11.11 21.26 -30.12
C ILE A 102 -12.11 21.39 -28.97
N VAL A 103 -12.89 20.34 -28.69
CA VAL A 103 -13.81 20.27 -27.55
C VAL A 103 -13.24 19.29 -26.52
N LEU A 104 -13.14 19.75 -25.27
CA LEU A 104 -12.65 18.95 -24.14
C LEU A 104 -13.79 18.67 -23.17
N LYS A 105 -14.09 17.38 -22.96
CA LYS A 105 -15.05 16.93 -21.93
C LYS A 105 -14.43 15.84 -21.07
N VAL A 106 -14.98 15.66 -19.88
CA VAL A 106 -14.71 14.49 -19.05
C VAL A 106 -15.56 13.33 -19.57
N ARG A 107 -16.88 13.49 -19.65
CA ARG A 107 -17.79 12.40 -20.03
C ARG A 107 -18.00 12.29 -21.55
N PRO A 108 -18.51 11.13 -22.05
CA PRO A 108 -18.95 11.03 -23.42
C PRO A 108 -20.06 12.05 -23.72
N LEU A 109 -20.12 12.53 -24.97
CA LEU A 109 -21.19 13.41 -25.41
C LEU A 109 -22.53 12.71 -25.36
N LEU A 110 -23.55 13.43 -24.88
CA LEU A 110 -24.94 13.00 -24.97
C LEU A 110 -25.55 13.37 -26.33
N ASP A 111 -26.63 12.70 -26.71
CA ASP A 111 -27.27 12.87 -28.03
C ASP A 111 -27.74 14.30 -28.33
N ASN A 112 -28.15 15.04 -27.29
CA ASN A 112 -28.51 16.46 -27.39
C ASN A 112 -27.30 17.38 -27.61
N GLU A 113 -26.11 16.98 -27.16
CA GLU A 113 -24.87 17.75 -27.33
C GLU A 113 -24.28 17.57 -28.73
N ILE A 114 -24.35 16.34 -29.28
CA ILE A 114 -23.82 16.00 -30.61
C ILE A 114 -24.32 16.97 -31.68
N GLN A 115 -25.57 17.43 -31.56
CA GLN A 115 -26.18 18.35 -32.52
C GLN A 115 -25.43 19.68 -32.64
N ASN A 116 -24.87 20.16 -31.54
CA ASN A 116 -24.21 21.46 -31.43
C ASN A 116 -22.73 21.43 -31.83
N VAL A 117 -22.15 20.24 -32.00
CA VAL A 117 -20.73 20.08 -32.30
C VAL A 117 -20.44 20.42 -33.76
N ARG A 118 -19.34 21.14 -33.98
CA ARG A 118 -18.83 21.46 -35.32
C ARG A 118 -18.42 20.22 -36.11
N ASN A 119 -18.77 20.18 -37.39
CA ASN A 119 -18.31 19.15 -38.32
C ASN A 119 -16.79 19.25 -38.52
N GLU A 120 -16.12 18.10 -38.64
CA GLU A 120 -14.65 18.02 -38.78
C GLU A 120 -13.86 18.56 -37.57
N GLY A 121 -14.53 18.77 -36.44
CA GLY A 121 -13.90 19.17 -35.17
C GLY A 121 -13.16 18.02 -34.47
N THR A 122 -12.37 18.37 -33.45
CA THR A 122 -11.67 17.41 -32.58
C THR A 122 -12.36 17.31 -31.23
N LEU A 123 -12.63 16.10 -30.75
CA LEU A 123 -13.15 15.83 -29.42
C LEU A 123 -12.12 15.05 -28.61
N ILE A 124 -11.86 15.48 -27.39
CA ILE A 124 -11.04 14.74 -26.42
C ILE A 124 -11.88 14.51 -25.17
N SER A 125 -12.22 13.25 -24.89
CA SER A 125 -12.98 12.86 -23.71
C SER A 125 -12.83 11.36 -23.43
N PHE A 126 -13.41 10.90 -22.32
CA PHE A 126 -13.65 9.47 -22.13
C PHE A 126 -14.83 9.05 -23.01
N LEU A 127 -14.60 8.14 -23.95
CA LEU A 127 -15.60 7.74 -24.96
C LEU A 127 -16.08 6.30 -24.78
N TYR A 128 -15.25 5.42 -24.21
CA TYR A 128 -15.52 3.99 -24.10
C TYR A 128 -16.03 3.37 -25.42
N PRO A 129 -15.25 3.42 -26.52
CA PRO A 129 -15.72 3.06 -27.87
C PRO A 129 -16.31 1.65 -27.99
N ALA A 130 -15.83 0.70 -27.18
CA ALA A 130 -16.35 -0.66 -27.17
C ALA A 130 -17.80 -0.75 -26.64
N GLN A 131 -18.18 0.14 -25.72
CA GLN A 131 -19.51 0.19 -25.10
C GLN A 131 -20.43 1.13 -25.87
N ASN A 132 -19.92 2.25 -26.38
CA ASN A 132 -20.70 3.32 -27.00
C ASN A 132 -20.62 3.33 -28.53
N GLN A 133 -20.87 2.20 -29.18
CA GLN A 133 -20.71 2.08 -30.65
C GLN A 133 -21.59 3.05 -31.44
N ASP A 134 -22.81 3.33 -30.97
CA ASP A 134 -23.73 4.23 -31.66
C ASP A 134 -23.29 5.69 -31.57
N LEU A 135 -22.68 6.10 -30.44
CA LEU A 135 -22.03 7.41 -30.33
C LEU A 135 -20.90 7.53 -31.35
N ILE A 136 -20.05 6.50 -31.47
CA ILE A 136 -18.93 6.50 -32.44
C ILE A 136 -19.44 6.63 -33.88
N LYS A 137 -20.55 5.96 -34.25
CA LYS A 137 -21.17 6.12 -35.57
C LYS A 137 -21.64 7.56 -35.80
N LYS A 138 -22.34 8.16 -34.85
CA LYS A 138 -22.81 9.57 -34.93
C LYS A 138 -21.65 10.56 -35.06
N LEU A 139 -20.56 10.34 -34.34
CA LEU A 139 -19.34 11.16 -34.46
C LEU A 139 -18.66 10.97 -35.84
N SER A 140 -18.67 9.75 -36.36
CA SER A 140 -18.16 9.44 -37.69
C SER A 140 -18.97 10.11 -38.81
N GLU A 141 -20.31 10.15 -38.69
CA GLU A 141 -21.18 10.85 -39.64
C GLU A 141 -20.85 12.35 -39.74
N ARG A 142 -20.40 12.95 -38.63
CA ARG A 142 -19.93 14.34 -38.56
C ARG A 142 -18.44 14.53 -38.92
N LYS A 143 -17.77 13.44 -39.34
CA LYS A 143 -16.34 13.40 -39.69
C LYS A 143 -15.43 13.94 -38.57
N MET A 144 -15.79 13.71 -37.32
CA MET A 144 -15.02 14.21 -36.18
C MET A 144 -13.75 13.40 -35.92
N ASN A 145 -12.71 14.08 -35.47
CA ASN A 145 -11.53 13.44 -34.88
C ASN A 145 -11.79 13.20 -33.39
N ALA A 146 -11.88 11.96 -32.93
CA ALA A 146 -12.22 11.63 -31.55
C ALA A 146 -11.05 10.93 -30.84
N PHE A 147 -10.53 11.53 -29.78
CA PHE A 147 -9.51 10.97 -28.91
C PHE A 147 -10.16 10.37 -27.66
N ALA A 148 -10.22 9.05 -27.61
CA ALA A 148 -10.73 8.30 -26.46
C ALA A 148 -9.65 8.20 -25.36
N MET A 149 -9.79 8.99 -24.30
CA MET A 149 -8.85 9.01 -23.18
C MET A 149 -8.79 7.67 -22.42
N ASP A 150 -9.86 6.88 -22.45
CA ASP A 150 -9.92 5.52 -21.88
C ASP A 150 -9.08 4.49 -22.66
N CYS A 151 -8.77 4.76 -23.93
CA CYS A 151 -8.02 3.86 -24.80
C CYS A 151 -6.51 4.17 -24.82
N ILE A 152 -6.03 5.08 -23.98
CA ILE A 152 -4.62 5.44 -23.92
C ILE A 152 -3.82 4.24 -23.39
N PRO A 153 -2.80 3.77 -24.14
CA PRO A 153 -2.03 2.61 -23.73
C PRO A 153 -1.19 2.94 -22.49
N ARG A 154 -1.14 2.01 -21.53
CA ARG A 154 -0.29 2.13 -20.34
C ARG A 154 1.17 1.79 -20.66
N ILE A 155 1.83 2.69 -21.39
CA ILE A 155 3.26 2.65 -21.73
C ILE A 155 3.96 3.93 -21.26
N SER A 156 5.26 3.87 -20.98
CA SER A 156 6.01 4.98 -20.37
C SER A 156 5.86 6.31 -21.10
N ARG A 157 5.80 6.31 -22.44
CA ARG A 157 5.59 7.53 -23.25
C ARG A 157 4.21 8.15 -23.09
N ALA A 158 3.20 7.33 -22.82
CA ALA A 158 1.81 7.76 -22.76
C ALA A 158 1.32 8.00 -21.31
N GLN A 159 2.16 7.73 -20.32
CA GLN A 159 1.84 7.86 -18.90
C GLN A 159 1.42 9.28 -18.50
N ALA A 160 1.98 10.31 -19.14
CA ALA A 160 1.59 11.70 -18.92
C ALA A 160 0.15 12.02 -19.33
N PHE A 161 -0.49 11.16 -20.13
CA PHE A 161 -1.88 11.30 -20.58
C PHE A 161 -2.85 10.40 -19.80
N ASP A 162 -2.38 9.58 -18.86
CA ASP A 162 -3.21 8.63 -18.11
C ASP A 162 -4.06 9.32 -17.03
N ALA A 163 -5.20 9.84 -17.47
CA ALA A 163 -6.18 10.47 -16.61
C ALA A 163 -6.92 9.45 -15.70
N LEU A 164 -7.05 8.17 -16.09
CA LEU A 164 -7.72 7.15 -15.25
C LEU A 164 -6.94 6.88 -13.97
N SER A 165 -5.61 6.74 -14.06
CA SER A 165 -4.77 6.56 -12.87
C SER A 165 -4.85 7.75 -11.92
N SER A 166 -4.88 8.97 -12.48
CA SER A 166 -5.04 10.19 -11.68
C SER A 166 -6.40 10.23 -10.98
N MET A 167 -7.47 9.83 -11.66
CA MET A 167 -8.82 9.75 -11.10
C MET A 167 -8.93 8.69 -10.00
N ALA A 168 -8.33 7.50 -10.21
CA ALA A 168 -8.31 6.44 -9.21
C ALA A 168 -7.61 6.88 -7.92
N ASN A 169 -6.53 7.65 -8.03
CA ASN A 169 -5.82 8.19 -6.87
C ASN A 169 -6.70 9.16 -6.06
N VAL A 170 -7.40 10.10 -6.73
CA VAL A 170 -8.32 11.04 -6.08
C VAL A 170 -9.49 10.31 -5.41
N ALA A 171 -10.06 9.31 -6.09
CA ALA A 171 -11.14 8.50 -5.53
C ALA A 171 -10.68 7.73 -4.29
N GLY A 172 -9.48 7.11 -4.34
CA GLY A 172 -8.89 6.41 -3.21
C GLY A 172 -8.65 7.33 -2.00
N TYR A 173 -8.10 8.53 -2.25
CA TYR A 173 -7.91 9.52 -1.20
C TYR A 173 -9.25 9.97 -0.56
N ARG A 174 -10.26 10.29 -1.38
CA ARG A 174 -11.57 10.70 -0.86
C ARG A 174 -12.25 9.58 -0.07
N ALA A 175 -12.15 8.33 -0.54
CA ALA A 175 -12.73 7.18 0.14
C ALA A 175 -12.19 7.02 1.56
N VAL A 176 -10.89 7.24 1.78
CA VAL A 176 -10.29 7.20 3.14
C VAL A 176 -10.85 8.29 4.04
N ILE A 177 -11.03 9.52 3.53
CA ILE A 177 -11.60 10.62 4.30
C ILE A 177 -13.05 10.34 4.67
N GLU A 178 -13.85 9.88 3.72
CA GLU A 178 -15.27 9.53 3.95
C GLU A 178 -15.37 8.38 4.96
N ALA A 179 -14.54 7.35 4.82
CA ALA A 179 -14.49 6.24 5.77
C ALA A 179 -14.14 6.73 7.17
N ALA A 180 -13.17 7.64 7.32
CA ALA A 180 -12.81 8.24 8.60
C ALA A 180 -13.96 9.10 9.18
N ALA A 181 -14.71 9.82 8.34
CA ALA A 181 -15.87 10.59 8.77
C ALA A 181 -17.03 9.68 9.25
N HIS A 182 -17.25 8.55 8.57
CA HIS A 182 -18.28 7.58 8.92
C HIS A 182 -17.89 6.64 10.07
N PHE A 183 -16.60 6.45 10.32
CA PHE A 183 -16.08 5.65 11.42
C PHE A 183 -15.52 6.56 12.53
N PRO A 184 -16.38 7.12 13.41
CA PRO A 184 -15.98 8.12 14.41
C PRO A 184 -15.12 7.56 15.55
N ARG A 185 -14.77 6.27 15.50
CA ARG A 185 -14.11 5.57 16.59
C ARG A 185 -12.61 5.49 16.32
N PHE A 186 -11.82 5.82 17.34
CA PHE A 186 -10.39 5.60 17.31
C PHE A 186 -10.09 4.10 17.47
N PHE A 187 -9.33 3.54 16.53
CA PHE A 187 -8.72 2.24 16.74
C PHE A 187 -7.54 2.40 17.70
N SER A 188 -7.41 1.49 18.67
CA SER A 188 -6.21 1.45 19.49
C SER A 188 -5.02 1.06 18.60
N GLY A 189 -3.84 1.63 18.86
CA GLY A 189 -2.62 1.24 18.13
C GLY A 189 -2.29 -0.26 18.24
N ALA A 190 -2.83 -0.96 19.25
CA ALA A 190 -2.67 -2.41 19.47
C ALA A 190 -3.32 -3.21 18.36
N ASP A 191 -4.50 -2.73 17.99
CA ASP A 191 -5.50 -3.47 17.25
C ASP A 191 -5.36 -3.23 15.75
N MET A 192 -4.59 -2.21 15.37
CA MET A 192 -4.31 -1.87 13.97
C MET A 192 -3.86 -3.06 13.10
N PRO A 193 -2.96 -3.98 13.54
CA PRO A 193 -2.59 -5.13 12.72
C PRO A 193 -3.82 -5.99 12.32
N VAL A 194 -4.74 -6.23 13.24
CA VAL A 194 -5.96 -7.01 13.00
C VAL A 194 -7.00 -6.19 12.23
N VAL A 195 -7.13 -4.90 12.52
CA VAL A 195 -8.04 -4.00 11.78
C VAL A 195 -7.64 -3.96 10.30
N ILE A 196 -6.34 -3.93 9.99
CA ILE A 196 -5.84 -3.98 8.61
C ILE A 196 -6.28 -5.29 7.91
N THR A 197 -6.18 -6.44 8.58
CA THR A 197 -6.61 -7.71 7.96
C THR A 197 -8.11 -7.78 7.76
N VAL A 198 -8.90 -7.19 8.67
CA VAL A 198 -10.36 -7.08 8.52
C VAL A 198 -10.72 -6.19 7.34
N LEU A 199 -10.05 -5.04 7.19
CA LEU A 199 -10.28 -4.15 6.05
C LEU A 199 -9.87 -4.80 4.73
N ASN A 200 -8.79 -5.58 4.71
CA ASN A 200 -8.38 -6.38 3.56
C ASN A 200 -9.41 -7.49 3.24
N SER A 201 -10.00 -8.11 4.26
CA SER A 201 -11.13 -9.03 4.06
C SER A 201 -12.32 -8.31 3.43
N TYR A 202 -12.68 -7.14 3.93
CA TYR A 202 -13.85 -6.40 3.43
C TYR A 202 -13.67 -5.88 2.01
N SER A 203 -12.46 -5.48 1.61
CA SER A 203 -12.19 -5.11 0.22
C SER A 203 -12.40 -6.30 -0.73
N GLY A 204 -12.02 -7.51 -0.32
CA GLY A 204 -12.31 -8.75 -1.05
C GLY A 204 -13.81 -9.04 -1.18
N TRP A 205 -14.57 -8.94 -0.09
CA TRP A 205 -16.02 -9.14 -0.12
C TRP A 205 -16.75 -8.08 -0.97
N ALA A 206 -16.31 -6.82 -0.90
CA ALA A 206 -16.83 -5.75 -1.75
C ALA A 206 -16.56 -6.03 -3.24
N LEU A 207 -15.33 -6.46 -3.58
CA LEU A 207 -14.97 -6.85 -4.95
C LEU A 207 -15.79 -8.07 -5.44
N CYS A 208 -16.09 -9.01 -4.54
CA CYS A 208 -16.93 -10.16 -4.84
C CYS A 208 -18.36 -9.72 -5.20
N ALA A 209 -18.95 -8.84 -4.38
CA ALA A 209 -20.27 -8.27 -4.63
C ALA A 209 -20.32 -7.46 -5.94
N GLU A 210 -19.30 -6.65 -6.21
CA GLU A 210 -19.14 -5.93 -7.48
C GLU A 210 -19.03 -6.89 -8.66
N GLY A 211 -18.29 -8.00 -8.50
CA GLY A 211 -18.21 -9.07 -9.49
C GLY A 211 -19.58 -9.67 -9.83
N PHE A 212 -20.44 -9.91 -8.83
CA PHE A 212 -21.82 -10.35 -9.07
C PHE A 212 -22.64 -9.27 -9.77
N MET A 213 -22.55 -8.01 -9.36
CA MET A 213 -23.27 -6.90 -9.99
C MET A 213 -22.90 -6.71 -11.46
N LEU A 214 -21.62 -6.88 -11.79
CA LEU A 214 -21.09 -6.74 -13.15
C LEU A 214 -21.15 -8.04 -13.97
N ASN A 215 -21.68 -9.13 -13.39
CA ASN A 215 -21.66 -10.48 -13.97
C ASN A 215 -20.25 -10.89 -14.45
N ASN A 216 -19.22 -10.55 -13.65
CA ASN A 216 -17.82 -10.79 -13.95
C ASN A 216 -17.26 -11.88 -13.02
N SER A 217 -17.22 -13.11 -13.52
CA SER A 217 -16.77 -14.27 -12.76
C SER A 217 -15.34 -14.13 -12.21
N LEU A 218 -14.44 -13.42 -12.91
CA LEU A 218 -13.07 -13.23 -12.43
C LEU A 218 -13.05 -12.35 -11.18
N MET A 219 -13.78 -11.22 -11.19
CA MET A 219 -13.89 -10.34 -10.02
C MET A 219 -14.55 -11.05 -8.85
N THR A 220 -15.60 -11.84 -9.12
CA THR A 220 -16.27 -12.65 -8.08
C THR A 220 -15.32 -13.64 -7.43
N ILE A 221 -14.59 -14.43 -8.23
CA ILE A 221 -13.68 -15.47 -7.72
C ILE A 221 -12.51 -14.84 -6.96
N VAL A 222 -11.88 -13.81 -7.53
CA VAL A 222 -10.74 -13.13 -6.89
C VAL A 222 -11.19 -12.43 -5.61
N GLY A 223 -12.33 -11.74 -5.63
CA GLY A 223 -12.90 -11.09 -4.44
C GLY A 223 -13.22 -12.08 -3.33
N ALA A 224 -13.86 -13.22 -3.65
CA ALA A 224 -14.18 -14.26 -2.67
C ALA A 224 -12.92 -14.86 -2.04
N LEU A 225 -11.86 -15.08 -2.83
CA LEU A 225 -10.59 -15.61 -2.33
C LEU A 225 -9.88 -14.62 -1.39
N ILE A 226 -9.81 -13.33 -1.77
CA ILE A 226 -9.25 -12.27 -0.92
C ILE A 226 -10.07 -12.13 0.37
N GLY A 227 -11.39 -12.08 0.25
CA GLY A 227 -12.29 -11.92 1.39
C GLY A 227 -12.21 -13.07 2.37
N SER A 228 -12.21 -14.31 1.89
CA SER A 228 -12.08 -15.50 2.74
C SER A 228 -10.71 -15.58 3.40
N SER A 229 -9.63 -15.35 2.64
CA SER A 229 -8.27 -15.35 3.18
C SER A 229 -8.06 -14.27 4.23
N GLY A 230 -8.58 -13.06 4.01
CA GLY A 230 -8.49 -11.97 4.96
C GLY A 230 -9.25 -12.26 6.27
N ALA A 231 -10.42 -12.91 6.18
CA ALA A 231 -11.20 -13.30 7.35
C ALA A 231 -10.47 -14.35 8.20
N ILE A 232 -9.89 -15.39 7.57
CA ILE A 232 -9.10 -16.41 8.25
C ILE A 232 -7.88 -15.78 8.92
N LEU A 233 -7.15 -14.93 8.20
CA LEU A 233 -5.97 -14.24 8.75
C LEU A 233 -6.35 -13.36 9.94
N SER A 234 -7.47 -12.64 9.86
CA SER A 234 -7.99 -11.83 10.98
C SER A 234 -8.27 -12.68 12.21
N TYR A 235 -8.84 -13.88 12.03
CA TYR A 235 -9.10 -14.81 13.13
C TYR A 235 -7.79 -15.35 13.75
N ILE A 236 -6.82 -15.76 12.92
CA ILE A 236 -5.52 -16.25 13.40
C ILE A 236 -4.79 -15.16 14.20
N MET A 237 -4.82 -13.92 13.71
CA MET A 237 -4.23 -12.77 14.42
C MET A 237 -4.93 -12.49 15.74
N CYS A 238 -6.26 -12.50 15.77
CA CYS A 238 -7.04 -12.39 17.01
C CYS A 238 -6.64 -13.46 18.04
N LYS A 239 -6.58 -14.72 17.61
CA LYS A 239 -6.16 -15.84 18.46
C LYS A 239 -4.72 -15.67 18.96
N ALA A 240 -3.81 -15.24 18.09
CA ALA A 240 -2.41 -14.98 18.45
C ALA A 240 -2.23 -13.80 19.42
N MET A 241 -3.17 -12.84 19.45
CA MET A 241 -3.20 -11.75 20.44
C MET A 241 -4.00 -12.09 21.71
N ASN A 242 -4.55 -13.31 21.81
CA ASN A 242 -5.54 -13.70 22.80
C ASN A 242 -6.71 -12.71 22.95
N ARG A 243 -7.22 -12.16 21.84
CA ARG A 243 -8.35 -11.24 21.79
C ARG A 243 -9.42 -11.74 20.83
N SER A 244 -10.69 -11.47 21.14
CA SER A 244 -11.79 -11.78 20.22
C SER A 244 -11.96 -10.67 19.17
N LEU A 245 -12.40 -11.03 17.97
CA LEU A 245 -12.63 -10.07 16.88
C LEU A 245 -13.59 -8.93 17.27
N PRO A 246 -14.71 -9.18 17.99
CA PRO A 246 -15.56 -8.09 18.52
C PRO A 246 -14.80 -7.18 19.49
N ASN A 247 -13.92 -7.71 20.34
CA ASN A 247 -13.13 -6.90 21.26
C ASN A 247 -12.02 -6.10 20.57
N VAL A 248 -11.61 -6.47 19.37
CA VAL A 248 -10.63 -5.71 18.57
C VAL A 248 -11.34 -4.61 17.78
N ILE A 249 -12.47 -4.91 17.14
CA ILE A 249 -13.22 -3.96 16.31
C ILE A 249 -14.05 -2.99 17.18
N LEU A 250 -14.61 -3.49 18.28
CA LEU A 250 -15.54 -2.76 19.16
C LEU A 250 -14.99 -2.49 20.57
N GLY A 251 -13.81 -3.03 20.93
CA GLY A 251 -13.19 -2.78 22.22
C GLY A 251 -12.29 -1.56 22.16
N GLY A 252 -12.84 -0.43 22.60
CA GLY A 252 -12.12 0.86 22.65
C GLY A 252 -12.33 1.63 23.95
N TYR A 253 -12.91 1.02 24.98
CA TYR A 253 -13.09 1.62 26.29
C TYR A 253 -12.86 0.57 27.38
N GLY A 254 -11.83 0.77 28.20
CA GLY A 254 -11.74 0.10 29.50
C GLY A 254 -10.94 -1.19 29.60
N VAL A 255 -9.91 -1.42 28.77
CA VAL A 255 -8.84 -2.32 29.24
C VAL A 255 -8.09 -1.56 30.32
N THR A 256 -8.41 -1.85 31.57
CA THR A 256 -7.62 -1.43 32.72
C THR A 256 -6.22 -1.96 32.52
N THR A 257 -5.26 -1.05 32.34
CA THR A 257 -3.83 -1.35 32.41
C THR A 257 -3.49 -1.73 33.85
N GLY A 258 -3.89 -2.93 34.26
CA GLY A 258 -3.37 -3.59 35.44
C GLY A 258 -1.99 -4.12 35.07
N GLY A 259 -1.00 -3.24 35.00
CA GLY A 259 0.38 -3.68 34.90
C GLY A 259 0.75 -4.34 36.22
N SER A 260 1.11 -5.62 36.21
CA SER A 260 1.88 -6.21 37.29
C SER A 260 3.11 -5.34 37.51
N ALA A 261 3.22 -4.75 38.70
CA ALA A 261 4.31 -3.83 39.02
C ALA A 261 5.65 -4.56 38.87
N ARG A 262 6.68 -3.84 38.37
CA ARG A 262 8.07 -4.31 38.38
C ARG A 262 8.38 -4.91 39.75
N PRO A 263 8.92 -6.14 39.84
CA PRO A 263 9.36 -6.67 41.11
C PRO A 263 10.41 -5.73 41.69
N THR A 264 10.17 -5.23 42.90
CA THR A 264 10.96 -4.15 43.51
C THR A 264 12.43 -4.53 43.79
N ASP A 265 12.76 -5.83 43.71
CA ASP A 265 14.08 -6.41 44.01
C ASP A 265 14.71 -7.21 42.84
N ALA A 266 14.18 -7.11 41.61
CA ALA A 266 14.73 -7.88 40.49
C ALA A 266 15.95 -7.19 39.86
N THR A 267 17.11 -7.85 39.93
CA THR A 267 18.35 -7.43 39.28
C THR A 267 18.46 -8.07 37.90
N HIS A 268 18.91 -7.31 36.90
CA HIS A 268 19.14 -7.82 35.54
C HIS A 268 20.63 -7.81 35.21
N THR A 269 21.05 -8.77 34.38
CA THR A 269 22.44 -8.86 33.90
C THR A 269 22.57 -8.02 32.63
N GLU A 270 23.54 -7.10 32.57
CA GLU A 270 23.88 -6.35 31.35
C GLU A 270 25.20 -6.85 30.76
N LEU A 271 25.24 -7.02 29.44
CA LEU A 271 26.46 -7.36 28.69
C LEU A 271 26.81 -6.25 27.69
N ASN A 272 28.10 -6.15 27.39
CA ASN A 272 28.61 -5.31 26.31
C ASN A 272 28.65 -6.09 24.98
N VAL A 273 28.90 -5.36 23.88
CA VAL A 273 28.97 -5.93 22.52
C VAL A 273 30.05 -7.01 22.42
N ASP A 274 31.21 -6.80 23.05
CA ASP A 274 32.32 -7.76 23.01
C ASP A 274 31.95 -9.12 23.66
N SER A 275 31.36 -9.10 24.85
CA SER A 275 30.92 -10.31 25.54
C SER A 275 29.88 -11.07 24.73
N VAL A 276 28.95 -10.36 24.08
CA VAL A 276 27.93 -10.99 23.25
C VAL A 276 28.54 -11.57 21.96
N ALA A 277 29.52 -10.90 21.36
CA ALA A 277 30.24 -11.46 20.21
C ALA A 277 31.00 -12.75 20.58
N GLU A 278 31.59 -12.84 21.77
CA GLU A 278 32.20 -14.07 22.28
C GLU A 278 31.18 -15.20 22.48
N LEU A 279 30.00 -14.89 23.02
CA LEU A 279 28.90 -15.86 23.16
C LEU A 279 28.46 -16.40 21.80
N ILE A 280 28.29 -15.51 20.81
CA ILE A 280 27.95 -15.89 19.42
C ILE A 280 29.06 -16.77 18.82
N HIS A 281 30.33 -16.45 19.07
CA HIS A 281 31.45 -17.24 18.58
C HIS A 281 31.51 -18.65 19.19
N ARG A 282 31.14 -18.81 20.47
CA ARG A 282 31.12 -20.12 21.17
C ARG A 282 29.88 -20.97 20.84
N ALA A 283 28.75 -20.35 20.55
CA ALA A 283 27.49 -21.05 20.26
C ALA A 283 27.51 -21.77 18.90
N SER A 284 26.87 -22.94 18.81
CA SER A 284 26.74 -23.70 17.55
C SER A 284 25.30 -23.68 17.02
N ASN A 285 24.31 -23.72 17.90
CA ASN A 285 22.88 -23.60 17.58
C ASN A 285 22.34 -22.24 18.07
N ILE A 286 21.99 -21.35 17.14
CA ILE A 286 21.58 -19.97 17.42
C ILE A 286 20.18 -19.73 16.83
N ILE A 287 19.28 -19.18 17.64
CA ILE A 287 17.96 -18.74 17.18
C ILE A 287 17.84 -17.22 17.34
N ILE A 288 17.40 -16.53 16.30
CA ILE A 288 17.15 -15.10 16.30
C ILE A 288 15.64 -14.86 16.38
N THR A 289 15.20 -14.12 17.39
CA THR A 289 13.78 -13.75 17.58
C THR A 289 13.61 -12.24 17.37
N PRO A 290 13.29 -11.79 16.13
CA PRO A 290 13.13 -10.38 15.84
C PRO A 290 11.76 -9.84 16.31
N GLY A 291 11.71 -8.55 16.61
CA GLY A 291 10.50 -7.84 17.01
C GLY A 291 10.41 -6.43 16.46
N TYR A 292 9.47 -5.65 16.99
CA TYR A 292 9.18 -4.30 16.49
C TYR A 292 10.40 -3.35 16.54
N GLY A 293 11.30 -3.52 17.52
CA GLY A 293 12.52 -2.70 17.62
C GLY A 293 13.45 -2.86 16.40
N LEU A 294 13.50 -4.04 15.78
CA LEU A 294 14.25 -4.27 14.54
C LEU A 294 13.64 -3.48 13.37
N CYS A 295 12.30 -3.46 13.27
CA CYS A 295 11.59 -2.69 12.24
C CYS A 295 11.84 -1.19 12.36
N VAL A 296 11.78 -0.65 13.59
CA VAL A 296 11.97 0.79 13.85
C VAL A 296 13.39 1.23 13.51
N ALA A 297 14.39 0.42 13.85
CA ALA A 297 15.79 0.73 13.60
C ALA A 297 16.25 0.44 12.16
N LYS A 298 15.45 -0.28 11.37
CA LYS A 298 15.82 -0.81 10.05
C LYS A 298 17.09 -1.67 10.10
N ALA A 299 17.14 -2.59 11.07
CA ALA A 299 18.30 -3.43 11.35
C ALA A 299 18.29 -4.78 10.61
N GLN A 300 17.39 -4.98 9.64
CA GLN A 300 17.27 -6.25 8.91
C GLN A 300 18.54 -6.61 8.09
N TYR A 301 19.18 -5.61 7.48
CA TYR A 301 20.37 -5.81 6.65
C TYR A 301 21.60 -6.29 7.43
N PRO A 302 22.03 -5.63 8.53
CA PRO A 302 23.19 -6.12 9.29
C PRO A 302 22.95 -7.47 9.95
N ILE A 303 21.70 -7.79 10.29
CA ILE A 303 21.35 -9.13 10.80
C ILE A 303 21.43 -10.19 9.73
N ALA A 304 20.94 -9.93 8.51
CA ALA A 304 21.10 -10.88 7.40
C ALA A 304 22.58 -11.19 7.13
N GLU A 305 23.42 -10.15 7.06
CA GLU A 305 24.87 -10.31 6.85
C GLU A 305 25.55 -11.06 8.01
N LEU A 306 25.12 -10.81 9.26
CA LEU A 306 25.61 -11.56 10.41
C LEU A 306 25.24 -13.04 10.32
N VAL A 307 24.00 -13.36 9.91
CA VAL A 307 23.55 -14.75 9.74
C VAL A 307 24.34 -15.47 8.66
N ASP A 308 24.59 -14.81 7.52
CA ASP A 308 25.38 -15.39 6.43
C ASP A 308 26.80 -15.75 6.91
N LEU A 309 27.48 -14.84 7.62
CA LEU A 309 28.82 -15.08 8.17
C LEU A 309 28.83 -16.25 9.17
N LEU A 310 27.84 -16.31 10.06
CA LEU A 310 27.74 -17.39 11.04
C LEU A 310 27.50 -18.75 10.37
N LYS A 311 26.72 -18.78 9.29
CA LYS A 311 26.48 -19.98 8.50
C LYS A 311 27.71 -20.42 7.71
N GLU A 312 28.46 -19.48 7.13
CA GLU A 312 29.76 -19.77 6.51
C GLU A 312 30.74 -20.38 7.51
N SER A 313 30.64 -19.98 8.78
CA SER A 313 31.40 -20.55 9.90
C SER A 313 30.87 -21.91 10.40
N GLY A 314 29.88 -22.50 9.71
CA GLY A 314 29.32 -23.82 10.02
C GLY A 314 28.31 -23.85 11.17
N LYS A 315 27.81 -22.71 11.64
CA LYS A 315 26.83 -22.63 12.74
C LYS A 315 25.39 -22.79 12.21
N LYS A 316 24.52 -23.40 13.01
CA LYS A 316 23.09 -23.54 12.71
C LYS A 316 22.36 -22.29 13.19
N VAL A 317 21.97 -21.41 12.26
CA VAL A 317 21.29 -20.13 12.58
C VAL A 317 19.92 -20.06 11.92
N ARG A 318 18.89 -19.74 12.72
CA ARG A 318 17.48 -19.73 12.29
C ARG A 318 16.72 -18.56 12.90
N PHE A 319 15.67 -18.12 12.22
CA PHE A 319 14.76 -17.09 12.69
C PHE A 319 13.49 -17.72 13.26
N ALA A 320 13.10 -17.30 14.46
CA ALA A 320 11.82 -17.63 15.09
C ALA A 320 10.89 -16.42 15.00
N ILE A 321 9.84 -16.52 14.19
CA ILE A 321 8.87 -15.44 14.00
C ILE A 321 7.61 -15.71 14.79
N HIS A 322 7.24 -14.74 15.61
CA HIS A 322 5.93 -14.74 16.26
C HIS A 322 4.89 -14.14 15.30
N PRO A 323 3.69 -14.74 15.15
CA PRO A 323 2.69 -14.28 14.18
C PRO A 323 2.34 -12.78 14.29
N VAL A 324 2.33 -12.25 15.52
CA VAL A 324 2.00 -10.84 15.81
C VAL A 324 3.23 -9.98 16.16
N ALA A 325 4.45 -10.46 15.88
CA ALA A 325 5.63 -9.65 16.08
C ALA A 325 5.66 -8.46 15.10
N GLY A 326 5.83 -7.25 15.64
CA GLY A 326 5.80 -6.01 14.88
C GLY A 326 4.52 -5.19 15.11
N ARG A 327 4.03 -4.54 14.05
CA ARG A 327 2.80 -3.72 14.00
C ARG A 327 1.96 -3.99 12.75
N MET A 328 2.34 -4.98 11.96
CA MET A 328 1.58 -5.47 10.82
C MET A 328 1.78 -6.99 10.72
N PRO A 329 0.77 -7.77 10.34
CA PRO A 329 0.92 -9.21 10.14
C PRO A 329 1.97 -9.51 9.08
N GLY A 330 2.87 -10.46 9.35
CA GLY A 330 3.96 -10.81 8.43
C GLY A 330 4.99 -9.69 8.20
N GLN A 331 4.98 -8.61 9.01
CA GLN A 331 5.89 -7.48 8.82
C GLN A 331 7.35 -7.92 8.82
N LEU A 332 7.72 -8.82 9.72
CA LEU A 332 9.09 -9.31 9.83
C LEU A 332 9.44 -10.24 8.66
N ASN A 333 8.53 -11.11 8.21
CA ASN A 333 8.76 -11.96 7.04
C ASN A 333 9.06 -11.10 5.80
N VAL A 334 8.34 -10.00 5.61
CA VAL A 334 8.61 -9.06 4.49
C VAL A 334 9.96 -8.37 4.64
N LEU A 335 10.31 -7.88 5.84
CA LEU A 335 11.59 -7.21 6.07
C LEU A 335 12.80 -8.14 5.92
N LEU A 336 12.68 -9.38 6.38
CA LEU A 336 13.73 -10.39 6.22
C LEU A 336 13.88 -10.81 4.76
N ALA A 337 12.76 -10.96 4.03
CA ALA A 337 12.79 -11.21 2.59
C ALA A 337 13.41 -10.04 1.81
N GLU A 338 13.13 -8.79 2.20
CA GLU A 338 13.78 -7.59 1.64
C GLU A 338 15.30 -7.61 1.84
N ALA A 339 15.75 -8.09 3.01
CA ALA A 339 17.17 -8.26 3.32
C ALA A 339 17.82 -9.49 2.68
N GLY A 340 17.06 -10.32 1.95
CA GLY A 340 17.58 -11.49 1.24
C GLY A 340 17.68 -12.77 2.09
N VAL A 341 17.06 -12.81 3.28
CA VAL A 341 17.08 -14.00 4.13
C VAL A 341 16.26 -15.13 3.49
N PRO A 342 16.82 -16.34 3.33
CA PRO A 342 16.10 -17.49 2.79
C PRO A 342 14.89 -17.89 3.65
N TYR A 343 13.78 -18.24 3.00
CA TYR A 343 12.57 -18.68 3.71
C TYR A 343 12.78 -19.96 4.53
N ASP A 344 13.68 -20.84 4.11
CA ASP A 344 14.00 -22.10 4.82
C ASP A 344 14.64 -21.85 6.20
N ASP A 345 15.11 -20.63 6.46
CA ASP A 345 15.67 -20.23 7.74
C ASP A 345 14.66 -19.56 8.65
N VAL A 346 13.46 -19.27 8.15
CA VAL A 346 12.42 -18.51 8.84
C VAL A 346 11.31 -19.46 9.25
N PHE A 347 11.21 -19.72 10.56
CA PHE A 347 10.25 -20.63 11.15
C PHE A 347 9.18 -19.86 11.90
N GLU A 348 7.94 -20.33 11.79
CA GLU A 348 6.84 -19.82 12.61
C GLU A 348 6.93 -20.40 14.03
N MET A 349 6.32 -19.69 14.98
CA MET A 349 6.38 -20.04 16.42
C MET A 349 6.02 -21.50 16.73
N ASP A 350 5.00 -22.06 16.07
CA ASP A 350 4.54 -23.43 16.32
C ASP A 350 5.54 -24.50 15.82
N GLU A 351 6.42 -24.13 14.89
CA GLU A 351 7.40 -25.05 14.28
C GLU A 351 8.70 -25.10 15.08
N ILE A 352 9.07 -23.99 15.75
CA ILE A 352 10.39 -23.82 16.38
C ILE A 352 10.37 -23.87 17.91
N ASN A 353 9.20 -23.78 18.55
CA ASN A 353 9.11 -23.67 20.01
C ASN A 353 9.70 -24.89 20.76
N ASP A 354 9.62 -26.08 20.17
CA ASP A 354 10.15 -27.31 20.75
C ASP A 354 11.68 -27.41 20.66
N GLU A 355 12.33 -26.56 19.87
CA GLU A 355 13.79 -26.56 19.68
C GLU A 355 14.55 -25.62 20.63
N PHE A 356 13.86 -24.71 21.33
CA PHE A 356 14.51 -23.80 22.27
C PHE A 356 15.35 -24.51 23.35
N PRO A 357 14.93 -25.64 23.96
CA PRO A 357 15.75 -26.36 24.95
C PRO A 357 17.10 -26.87 24.42
N GLU A 358 17.21 -27.12 23.11
CA GLU A 358 18.44 -27.60 22.47
C GLU A 358 19.29 -26.45 21.88
N THR A 359 18.88 -25.20 22.13
CA THR A 359 19.51 -24.01 21.57
C THR A 359 20.52 -23.41 22.53
N ASP A 360 21.74 -23.17 22.03
CA ASP A 360 22.84 -22.63 22.82
C ASP A 360 22.62 -21.14 23.14
N LEU A 361 22.18 -20.37 22.15
CA LEU A 361 22.04 -18.93 22.24
C LEU A 361 20.79 -18.44 21.50
N VAL A 362 19.97 -17.65 22.18
CA VAL A 362 18.85 -16.92 21.56
C VAL A 362 19.14 -15.43 21.55
N LEU A 363 19.08 -14.82 20.37
CA LEU A 363 19.18 -13.37 20.20
C LEU A 363 17.78 -12.77 20.02
N VAL A 364 17.26 -12.11 21.05
CA VAL A 364 15.96 -11.44 21.03
C VAL A 364 16.16 -9.99 20.59
N ILE A 365 15.79 -9.65 19.35
CA ILE A 365 16.11 -8.34 18.76
C ILE A 365 14.88 -7.45 18.71
N GLY A 366 14.73 -6.57 19.69
CA GLY A 366 13.63 -5.61 19.72
C GLY A 366 12.24 -6.22 19.89
N ALA A 367 12.17 -7.50 20.30
CA ALA A 367 10.94 -8.15 20.79
C ALA A 367 10.80 -7.95 22.30
N ASN A 368 9.55 -7.95 22.78
CA ASN A 368 9.25 -7.87 24.21
C ASN A 368 8.03 -8.74 24.55
N ASP A 369 6.83 -8.31 24.17
CA ASP A 369 5.59 -9.03 24.54
C ASP A 369 5.54 -10.45 23.96
N THR A 370 6.06 -10.65 22.74
CA THR A 370 6.06 -11.96 22.04
C THR A 370 6.99 -13.01 22.63
N VAL A 371 7.83 -12.61 23.58
CA VAL A 371 8.75 -13.49 24.33
C VAL A 371 8.47 -13.45 25.83
N ASN A 372 7.40 -12.78 26.26
CA ASN A 372 7.12 -12.54 27.67
C ASN A 372 6.50 -13.78 28.34
N SER A 373 7.21 -14.37 29.29
CA SER A 373 6.76 -15.60 29.97
C SER A 373 5.52 -15.37 30.85
N ALA A 374 5.20 -14.12 31.23
CA ALA A 374 3.98 -13.80 31.97
C ALA A 374 2.70 -14.17 31.22
N ALA A 375 2.76 -14.40 29.90
CA ALA A 375 1.63 -14.94 29.14
C ALA A 375 1.27 -16.39 29.51
N GLU A 376 2.25 -17.18 29.99
CA GLU A 376 2.07 -18.58 30.43
C GLU A 376 2.06 -18.69 31.97
N ASP A 377 2.91 -17.92 32.64
CA ASP A 377 3.18 -18.06 34.08
C ASP A 377 2.21 -17.28 34.99
N ASP A 378 1.65 -16.17 34.52
CA ASP A 378 0.80 -15.27 35.32
C ASP A 378 -0.63 -15.19 34.74
N PRO A 379 -1.60 -15.93 35.32
CA PRO A 379 -3.00 -15.88 34.89
C PRO A 379 -3.66 -14.50 35.02
N ASN A 380 -3.10 -13.59 35.83
CA ASN A 380 -3.63 -12.23 36.00
C ASN A 380 -3.02 -11.21 35.03
N SER A 381 -2.03 -11.64 34.23
CA SER A 381 -1.38 -10.77 33.26
C SER A 381 -2.34 -10.37 32.14
N PRO A 382 -2.32 -9.11 31.66
CA PRO A 382 -3.07 -8.68 30.48
C PRO A 382 -2.80 -9.49 29.21
N ILE A 383 -1.67 -10.21 29.17
CA ILE A 383 -1.26 -11.08 28.06
C ILE A 383 -1.42 -12.58 28.38
N ALA A 384 -2.03 -12.94 29.51
CA ALA A 384 -2.27 -14.33 29.89
C ALA A 384 -3.00 -15.09 28.77
N GLY A 385 -2.50 -16.26 28.38
CA GLY A 385 -3.05 -17.09 27.31
C GLY A 385 -2.62 -16.70 25.89
N MET A 386 -1.85 -15.62 25.72
CA MET A 386 -1.20 -15.31 24.45
C MET A 386 -0.13 -16.38 24.15
N PRO A 387 -0.14 -17.04 22.98
CA PRO A 387 0.99 -17.84 22.55
C PRO A 387 2.25 -16.96 22.54
N VAL A 388 3.40 -17.51 22.94
CA VAL A 388 4.68 -16.79 22.97
C VAL A 388 5.81 -17.72 22.54
N LEU A 389 6.91 -17.13 22.08
CA LEU A 389 8.16 -17.85 21.83
C LEU A 389 8.83 -18.14 23.18
N LYS A 390 9.05 -19.42 23.48
CA LYS A 390 9.56 -19.90 24.78
C LYS A 390 11.08 -19.75 24.90
N VAL A 391 11.59 -18.56 24.58
CA VAL A 391 13.03 -18.25 24.47
C VAL A 391 13.80 -18.53 25.77
N TRP A 392 13.14 -18.41 26.93
CA TRP A 392 13.74 -18.64 28.24
C TRP A 392 14.14 -20.09 28.49
N LYS A 393 13.68 -21.03 27.66
CA LYS A 393 14.09 -22.44 27.72
C LYS A 393 15.47 -22.71 27.12
N ALA A 394 16.05 -21.75 26.39
CA ALA A 394 17.39 -21.89 25.82
C ALA A 394 18.49 -21.77 26.87
N ASN A 395 19.69 -22.26 26.53
CA ASN A 395 20.85 -22.24 27.43
C ASN A 395 21.25 -20.80 27.81
N GLN A 396 21.32 -19.89 26.84
CA GLN A 396 21.58 -18.47 27.05
C GLN A 396 20.66 -17.61 26.18
N VAL A 397 20.14 -16.52 26.74
CA VAL A 397 19.30 -15.54 26.04
C VAL A 397 19.95 -14.17 26.12
N VAL A 398 20.05 -13.48 24.98
CA VAL A 398 20.50 -12.09 24.91
C VAL A 398 19.38 -11.23 24.35
N VAL A 399 18.89 -10.28 25.15
CA VAL A 399 17.81 -9.37 24.77
C VAL A 399 18.38 -8.01 24.37
N MET A 400 18.15 -7.62 23.13
CA MET A 400 18.64 -6.38 22.52
C MET A 400 17.53 -5.34 22.45
N LYS A 401 17.66 -4.25 23.23
CA LYS A 401 16.68 -3.15 23.26
C LYS A 401 17.30 -1.86 23.81
N ARG A 402 16.62 -0.72 23.62
CA ARG A 402 17.17 0.60 24.01
C ARG A 402 17.26 0.84 25.52
N SER A 403 16.35 0.27 26.29
CA SER A 403 16.24 0.46 27.75
C SER A 403 15.39 -0.65 28.34
N MET A 404 15.19 -0.68 29.66
CA MET A 404 14.26 -1.61 30.33
C MET A 404 12.77 -1.29 30.10
N GLY A 405 12.41 -0.39 29.18
CA GLY A 405 11.02 -0.03 28.89
C GLY A 405 10.12 -1.21 28.50
N VAL A 406 8.84 -1.11 28.84
CA VAL A 406 7.82 -2.11 28.54
C VAL A 406 7.50 -2.15 27.04
N GLY A 407 6.88 -3.25 26.60
CA GLY A 407 6.44 -3.44 25.23
C GLY A 407 5.11 -2.74 24.94
N TYR A 408 4.35 -3.30 24.01
CA TYR A 408 3.04 -2.77 23.65
C TYR A 408 2.03 -2.95 24.78
N ALA A 409 2.00 -4.14 25.41
CA ALA A 409 1.06 -4.49 26.47
C ALA A 409 1.25 -3.69 27.77
N ALA A 410 2.33 -2.89 27.87
CA ALA A 410 2.71 -2.14 29.06
C ALA A 410 2.90 -3.00 30.32
N VAL A 411 3.18 -4.29 30.14
CA VAL A 411 3.53 -5.25 31.20
C VAL A 411 5.04 -5.40 31.24
N ASP A 412 5.59 -5.55 32.43
CA ASP A 412 7.01 -5.90 32.60
C ASP A 412 7.27 -7.34 32.15
N ASN A 413 8.53 -7.69 31.87
CA ASN A 413 8.88 -9.00 31.32
C ASN A 413 9.78 -9.78 32.29
N PRO A 414 9.27 -10.86 32.93
CA PRO A 414 10.04 -11.64 33.88
C PRO A 414 11.35 -12.21 33.30
N ILE A 415 11.38 -12.51 31.99
CA ILE A 415 12.54 -13.13 31.36
C ILE A 415 13.80 -12.28 31.48
N PHE A 416 13.67 -10.94 31.62
CA PHE A 416 14.82 -10.03 31.73
C PHE A 416 15.63 -10.23 33.00
N TYR A 417 15.05 -10.92 33.99
CA TYR A 417 15.63 -11.16 35.30
C TYR A 417 16.06 -12.62 35.49
N ASN A 418 15.85 -13.47 34.48
CA ASN A 418 16.28 -14.86 34.54
C ASN A 418 17.80 -14.96 34.53
N PRO A 419 18.39 -15.95 35.24
CA PRO A 419 19.84 -16.09 35.35
C PRO A 419 20.53 -16.39 34.00
N ASN A 420 19.81 -17.03 33.06
CA ASN A 420 20.29 -17.31 31.71
C ASN A 420 20.04 -16.15 30.72
N THR A 421 19.46 -15.02 31.16
CA THR A 421 19.18 -13.88 30.32
C THR A 421 20.16 -12.74 30.59
N ALA A 422 20.69 -12.17 29.51
CA ALA A 422 21.49 -10.96 29.53
C ALA A 422 20.87 -9.87 28.65
N MET A 423 20.98 -8.62 29.09
CA MET A 423 20.50 -7.43 28.39
C MET A 423 21.66 -6.78 27.64
N LEU A 424 21.47 -6.54 26.34
CA LEU A 424 22.38 -5.73 25.52
C LEU A 424 21.66 -4.43 25.15
N LEU A 425 21.94 -3.37 25.92
CA LEU A 425 21.23 -2.11 25.78
C LEU A 425 21.81 -1.23 24.66
N GLY A 426 20.95 -0.77 23.75
CA GLY A 426 21.35 0.07 22.62
C GLY A 426 20.28 0.22 21.54
N ASP A 427 20.57 1.06 20.55
CA ASP A 427 19.78 1.10 19.31
C ASP A 427 20.02 -0.18 18.52
N ALA A 428 18.95 -0.85 18.07
CA ALA A 428 19.05 -2.17 17.47
C ALA A 428 19.98 -2.18 16.25
N LYS A 429 19.93 -1.16 15.38
CA LYS A 429 20.80 -1.13 14.19
C LYS A 429 22.25 -0.95 14.58
N LYS A 430 22.56 0.06 15.40
CA LYS A 430 23.94 0.32 15.84
C LYS A 430 24.56 -0.90 16.53
N THR A 431 23.79 -1.54 17.41
CA THR A 431 24.27 -2.72 18.13
C THR A 431 24.48 -3.91 17.19
N CYS A 432 23.60 -4.12 16.20
CA CYS A 432 23.79 -5.17 15.19
C CYS A 432 25.02 -4.90 14.30
N ASP A 433 25.21 -3.64 13.87
CA ASP A 433 26.39 -3.24 13.08
C ASP A 433 27.69 -3.49 13.88
N SER A 434 27.75 -3.09 15.15
CA SER A 434 28.91 -3.32 16.00
C SER A 434 29.16 -4.80 16.31
N LEU A 435 28.10 -5.61 16.48
CA LEU A 435 28.23 -7.06 16.63
C LEU A 435 28.79 -7.70 15.36
N LEU A 436 28.29 -7.29 14.19
CA LEU A 436 28.77 -7.78 12.89
C LEU A 436 30.27 -7.49 12.70
N GLU A 437 30.70 -6.26 12.97
CA GLU A 437 32.13 -5.88 12.91
C GLU A 437 32.96 -6.73 13.88
N ARG A 438 32.48 -6.92 15.12
CA ARG A 438 33.23 -7.66 16.12
C ARG A 438 33.32 -9.16 15.81
N VAL A 439 32.25 -9.75 15.31
CA VAL A 439 32.22 -11.16 14.90
C VAL A 439 33.14 -11.39 13.70
N LYS A 440 33.19 -10.46 12.73
CA LYS A 440 34.18 -10.49 11.64
C LYS A 440 35.61 -10.53 12.16
N HIS A 441 35.93 -9.73 13.18
CA HIS A 441 37.24 -9.73 13.83
C HIS A 441 37.58 -11.01 14.59
N LEU A 442 36.58 -11.78 15.05
CA LEU A 442 36.78 -13.06 15.73
C LEU A 442 36.82 -14.26 14.76
N ALA A 443 36.31 -14.07 13.54
CA ALA A 443 36.30 -15.07 12.48
C ALA A 443 37.54 -14.98 11.56
N ALA A 444 38.17 -13.80 11.47
CA ALA A 444 39.48 -13.59 10.84
C ALA A 444 40.63 -14.04 11.76
#